data_AF-A0AAF0LTJ0-F1
#
_entry.id   AF-A0AAF0LTJ0-F1
#
_cell.length_a   1.000
_cell.length_b   1.000
_cell.length_c   1.000
_cell.angle_alpha   90.00
_cell.angle_beta   90.00
_cell.angle_gamma   90.00
#
_symmetry.space_group_name_H-M   'P 1'
#
loop_
_entity.id
_entity.type
_entity.pdbx_description
1 polymer ?
#
loop_
_entity_poly.entity_id
_entity_poly.type
_entity_poly.pdbx_seq_one_letter_code
_entity_poly.pdbx_strand_id
1 'polypeptide(L)'
;MITALGALLVAALAVTVVARREWMPVVLGAAAGLPYSVAVEFGGNGIPLFYAAAGVAVVLLARTAPLRTTHWTANALVALGLWSLVITTLGPWMFAGIPVMSSRGGLDDQVLNPDALGYTVSNLAQVGYLVLAMLTVLFLVRTDGTRRAVRVALIVGTVLSSARSLSVSLGLGGFQWLFDTNPTSSYSVLAAGERIRGVFSEPSELSAFSVAATVFFLLAAARARGRARAGWTVLFGLACSNLLQASSGTALVASAVVVGAGLVVLAVRYVLGGGVGTPWLVLGGLGSAIAILVAGPSLWAPVAALVTDKVGSQSWNARTGGDEFAWGVAVDTLWLGTGLGGNRPSSFAMSVLSCLGVPGAALLLAVLVGAVVVACRSGQVAFACALLALLVAKVVGTPDLSTPILWLLLAACVSDAWRAHTGAPVRPGARVDIGVADGLEARLASPARLA
;
A
#
# COMPACT_ATOMS: atom_id res chain seq x y z
N MET A 1 24.56 -2.65 15.02
CA MET A 1 23.92 -2.01 16.19
C MET A 1 22.43 -2.37 16.20
N ILE A 2 21.84 -2.69 17.35
CA ILE A 2 20.37 -2.88 17.48
C ILE A 2 19.76 -1.54 17.89
N THR A 3 18.72 -1.10 17.18
CA THR A 3 18.02 0.16 17.51
C THR A 3 17.03 -0.05 18.66
N ALA A 4 16.52 1.02 19.27
CA ALA A 4 15.50 0.90 20.31
C ALA A 4 14.22 0.19 19.80
N LEU A 5 13.76 0.55 18.59
CA LEU A 5 12.64 -0.15 17.94
C LEU A 5 13.00 -1.60 17.58
N GLY A 6 14.24 -1.87 17.21
CA GLY A 6 14.76 -3.21 16.98
C GLY A 6 14.73 -4.08 18.23
N ALA A 7 15.15 -3.56 19.38
CA ALA A 7 15.09 -4.27 20.65
C ALA A 7 13.63 -4.59 21.05
N LEU A 8 12.72 -3.62 20.89
CA LEU A 8 11.29 -3.83 21.10
C LEU A 8 10.71 -4.89 20.15
N LEU A 9 11.11 -4.86 18.88
CA LEU A 9 10.70 -5.85 17.90
C LEU A 9 11.19 -7.25 18.27
N VAL A 10 12.47 -7.39 18.67
CA VAL A 10 13.04 -8.67 19.10
C VAL A 10 12.27 -9.23 20.30
N ALA A 11 11.97 -8.41 21.30
CA ALA A 11 11.16 -8.82 22.45
C ALA A 11 9.75 -9.27 22.02
N ALA A 12 9.08 -8.48 21.16
CA ALA A 12 7.76 -8.82 20.64
C ALA A 12 7.77 -10.13 19.82
N LEU A 13 8.79 -10.35 19.00
CA LEU A 13 8.98 -11.57 18.22
C LEU A 13 9.26 -12.77 19.13
N ALA A 14 10.08 -12.62 20.17
CA ALA A 14 10.35 -13.68 21.13
C ALA A 14 9.05 -14.15 21.83
N VAL A 15 8.25 -13.20 22.33
CA VAL A 15 6.94 -13.50 22.94
C VAL A 15 6.00 -14.16 21.92
N THR A 16 5.97 -13.66 20.69
CA THR A 16 5.12 -14.19 19.61
C THR A 16 5.49 -15.64 19.27
N VAL A 17 6.79 -15.95 19.14
CA VAL A 17 7.25 -17.29 18.76
C VAL A 17 7.03 -18.31 19.89
N VAL A 18 7.29 -17.91 21.13
CA VAL A 18 7.27 -18.79 22.30
C VAL A 18 5.86 -18.94 22.88
N ALA A 19 5.11 -17.86 23.05
CA ALA A 19 3.88 -17.84 23.84
C ALA A 19 2.61 -17.50 23.06
N ARG A 20 2.69 -16.64 22.02
CA ARG A 20 1.53 -16.03 21.37
C ARG A 20 1.67 -15.95 19.84
N ARG A 21 1.70 -17.08 19.14
CA ARG A 21 1.92 -17.12 17.68
C ARG A 21 0.86 -16.35 16.90
N GLU A 22 -0.35 -16.25 17.43
CA GLU A 22 -1.47 -15.47 16.91
C GLU A 22 -1.23 -13.95 16.90
N TRP A 23 -0.16 -13.46 17.54
CA TRP A 23 0.24 -12.06 17.51
C TRP A 23 1.13 -11.72 16.31
N MET A 24 1.63 -12.71 15.57
CA MET A 24 2.53 -12.45 14.43
C MET A 24 1.94 -11.48 13.39
N PRO A 25 0.65 -11.54 13.03
CA PRO A 25 0.05 -10.55 12.14
C PRO A 25 0.05 -9.12 12.72
N VAL A 26 -0.06 -8.98 14.05
CA VAL A 26 0.01 -7.67 14.73
C VAL A 26 1.43 -7.13 14.65
N VAL A 27 2.44 -7.96 14.92
CA VAL A 27 3.85 -7.56 14.84
C VAL A 27 4.23 -7.14 13.42
N LEU A 28 3.83 -7.94 12.41
CA LEU A 28 4.02 -7.60 10.99
C LEU A 28 3.31 -6.29 10.62
N GLY A 29 2.08 -6.10 11.09
CA GLY A 29 1.33 -4.88 10.87
C GLY A 29 2.04 -3.66 11.48
N ALA A 30 2.41 -3.73 12.76
CA ALA A 30 3.09 -2.63 13.45
C ALA A 30 4.42 -2.27 12.77
N ALA A 31 5.20 -3.27 12.39
CA ALA A 31 6.45 -3.07 11.66
C ALA A 31 6.24 -2.47 10.26
N ALA A 32 5.18 -2.86 9.55
CA ALA A 32 4.81 -2.28 8.25
C ALA A 32 4.34 -0.82 8.34
N GLY A 33 3.81 -0.40 9.50
CA GLY A 33 3.51 1.01 9.79
C GLY A 33 4.74 1.89 10.02
N LEU A 34 5.93 1.27 10.12
CA LEU A 34 7.24 1.91 10.34
C LEU A 34 8.24 1.46 9.27
N PRO A 35 7.98 1.68 7.97
CA PRO A 35 8.69 1.00 6.89
C PRO A 35 10.16 1.40 6.76
N TYR A 36 10.56 2.56 7.27
CA TYR A 36 11.94 3.08 7.19
C TYR A 36 12.70 2.96 8.51
N SER A 37 12.06 2.50 9.58
CA SER A 37 12.79 2.22 10.82
C SER A 37 13.45 0.86 10.70
N VAL A 38 14.68 0.75 11.20
CA VAL A 38 15.49 -0.47 11.06
C VAL A 38 15.60 -1.20 12.39
N ALA A 39 15.59 -2.52 12.34
CA ALA A 39 15.79 -3.36 13.51
C ALA A 39 17.27 -3.43 13.90
N VAL A 40 18.11 -3.66 12.89
CA VAL A 40 19.55 -3.88 13.04
C VAL A 40 20.27 -3.13 11.93
N GLU A 41 21.34 -2.45 12.30
CA GLU A 41 22.32 -1.88 11.40
C GLU A 41 23.57 -2.76 11.35
N PHE A 42 24.03 -3.10 10.15
CA PHE A 42 25.25 -3.87 9.91
C PHE A 42 25.99 -3.32 8.68
N GLY A 43 27.25 -2.91 8.86
CA GLY A 43 28.11 -2.43 7.78
C GLY A 43 27.51 -1.25 6.99
N GLY A 44 26.89 -0.28 7.68
CA GLY A 44 26.22 0.86 7.06
C GLY A 44 24.91 0.54 6.33
N ASN A 45 24.38 -0.68 6.47
CA ASN A 45 23.08 -1.08 5.93
C ASN A 45 22.12 -1.40 7.07
N GLY A 46 20.87 -0.93 6.96
CA GLY A 46 19.82 -1.24 7.92
C GLY A 46 18.87 -2.32 7.41
N ILE A 47 18.49 -3.27 8.26
CA ILE A 47 17.41 -4.22 7.99
C ILE A 47 16.10 -3.62 8.51
N PRO A 48 15.13 -3.28 7.64
CA PRO A 48 13.87 -2.68 8.09
C PRO A 48 13.10 -3.60 9.05
N LEU A 49 12.38 -3.00 10.00
CA LEU A 49 11.59 -3.73 11.01
C LEU A 49 10.66 -4.77 10.36
N PHE A 50 9.99 -4.40 9.27
CA PHE A 50 9.07 -5.29 8.56
C PHE A 50 9.79 -6.54 8.03
N TYR A 51 10.96 -6.39 7.42
CA TYR A 51 11.69 -7.52 6.84
C TYR A 51 12.33 -8.41 7.88
N ALA A 52 12.76 -7.85 9.03
CA ALA A 52 13.16 -8.64 10.19
C ALA A 52 11.99 -9.49 10.73
N ALA A 53 10.80 -8.90 10.87
CA ALA A 53 9.59 -9.63 11.25
C ALA A 53 9.17 -10.66 10.18
N ALA A 54 9.27 -10.31 8.90
CA ALA A 54 8.96 -11.20 7.78
C ALA A 54 9.86 -12.46 7.81
N GLY A 55 11.15 -12.32 8.12
CA GLY A 55 12.04 -13.47 8.29
C GLY A 55 11.54 -14.48 9.32
N VAL A 56 11.08 -14.01 10.48
CA VAL A 56 10.46 -14.88 11.50
C VAL A 56 9.13 -15.47 11.01
N ALA A 57 8.32 -14.70 10.27
CA ALA A 57 7.07 -15.20 9.70
C ALA A 57 7.32 -16.34 8.71
N VAL A 58 8.39 -16.26 7.91
CA VAL A 58 8.81 -17.33 6.99
C VAL A 58 9.25 -18.59 7.74
N VAL A 59 9.98 -18.45 8.85
CA VAL A 59 10.31 -19.62 9.69
C VAL A 59 9.04 -20.26 10.26
N LEU A 60 8.09 -19.45 10.71
CA LEU A 60 6.79 -19.94 11.21
C LEU A 60 5.91 -20.51 10.09
N LEU A 61 6.05 -20.05 8.85
CA LEU A 61 5.33 -20.55 7.67
C LEU A 61 5.55 -22.05 7.47
N ALA A 62 6.77 -22.55 7.73
CA ALA A 62 7.09 -23.98 7.64
C ALA A 62 6.25 -24.85 8.62
N ARG A 63 5.69 -24.24 9.66
CA ARG A 63 4.82 -24.90 10.65
C ARG A 63 3.33 -24.74 10.33
N THR A 64 2.98 -24.07 9.24
CA THR A 64 1.59 -23.90 8.81
C THR A 64 1.20 -24.94 7.77
N ALA A 65 -0.07 -25.36 7.76
CA ALA A 65 -0.57 -26.26 6.74
C ALA A 65 -0.37 -25.65 5.33
N PRO A 66 0.09 -26.44 4.34
CA PRO A 66 0.32 -25.92 3.00
C PRO A 66 -0.98 -25.42 2.37
N LEU A 67 -0.92 -24.21 1.82
CA LEU A 67 -2.01 -23.66 1.01
C LEU A 67 -1.99 -24.35 -0.35
N ARG A 68 -2.96 -25.24 -0.60
CA ARG A 68 -3.15 -25.90 -1.90
C ARG A 68 -4.12 -25.09 -2.76
N THR A 69 -3.76 -23.86 -3.06
CA THR A 69 -4.57 -23.00 -3.95
C THR A 69 -4.06 -23.12 -5.38
N THR A 70 -4.97 -23.28 -6.33
CA THR A 70 -4.71 -23.19 -7.78
C THR A 70 -5.25 -21.90 -8.36
N HIS A 71 -5.66 -20.96 -7.51
CA HIS A 71 -6.25 -19.70 -7.95
C HIS A 71 -5.25 -18.93 -8.82
N TRP A 72 -5.69 -18.45 -9.97
CA TRP A 72 -4.83 -17.86 -10.98
C TRP A 72 -4.01 -16.66 -10.46
N THR A 73 -4.54 -15.86 -9.51
CA THR A 73 -3.78 -14.76 -8.90
C THR A 73 -2.60 -15.23 -8.04
N ALA A 74 -2.68 -16.42 -7.45
CA ALA A 74 -1.55 -17.03 -6.74
C ALA A 74 -0.48 -17.47 -7.75
N ASN A 75 -0.88 -18.10 -8.85
CA ASN A 75 0.02 -18.52 -9.93
C ASN A 75 0.70 -17.32 -10.59
N ALA A 76 -0.05 -16.24 -10.85
CA ALA A 76 0.49 -15.00 -11.40
C ALA A 76 1.50 -14.35 -10.44
N LEU A 77 1.25 -14.41 -9.13
CA LEU A 77 2.20 -13.91 -8.13
C LEU A 77 3.50 -14.75 -8.10
N VAL A 78 3.38 -16.08 -8.21
CA VAL A 78 4.55 -16.97 -8.32
C VAL A 78 5.32 -16.68 -9.61
N ALA A 79 4.62 -16.55 -10.74
CA ALA A 79 5.23 -16.20 -12.02
C ALA A 79 5.94 -14.84 -11.98
N LEU A 80 5.35 -13.84 -11.30
CA LEU A 80 6.00 -12.56 -11.06
C LEU A 80 7.30 -12.72 -10.28
N GLY A 81 7.31 -13.52 -9.21
CA GLY A 81 8.51 -13.79 -8.41
C GLY A 81 9.59 -14.51 -9.19
N LEU A 82 9.22 -15.53 -9.99
CA LEU A 82 10.15 -16.25 -10.85
C LEU A 82 10.74 -15.35 -11.93
N TRP A 83 9.91 -14.56 -12.61
CA TRP A 83 10.37 -13.59 -13.60
C TRP A 83 11.31 -12.57 -12.97
N SER A 84 10.95 -12.03 -11.81
CA SER A 84 11.78 -11.07 -11.06
C SER A 84 13.14 -11.66 -10.72
N LEU A 85 13.21 -12.94 -10.32
CA LEU A 85 14.47 -13.63 -10.07
C LEU A 85 15.30 -13.80 -11.36
N VAL A 86 14.66 -14.24 -12.44
CA VAL A 86 15.31 -14.43 -13.74
C VAL A 86 15.89 -13.12 -14.24
N ILE A 87 15.09 -12.06 -14.33
CA ILE A 87 15.54 -10.77 -14.87
C ILE A 87 16.55 -10.09 -13.95
N THR A 88 16.47 -10.25 -12.63
CA THR A 88 17.49 -9.70 -11.73
C THR A 88 18.80 -10.47 -11.80
N THR A 89 18.76 -11.76 -12.14
CA THR A 89 19.97 -12.56 -12.32
C THR A 89 20.60 -12.31 -13.68
N LEU A 90 19.81 -12.24 -14.76
CA LEU A 90 20.32 -12.15 -16.13
C LEU A 90 20.47 -10.72 -16.62
N GLY A 91 19.59 -9.79 -16.21
CA GLY A 91 19.53 -8.42 -16.70
C GLY A 91 20.85 -7.66 -16.59
N PRO A 92 21.50 -7.59 -15.40
CA PRO A 92 22.78 -6.89 -15.26
C PRO A 92 23.92 -7.46 -16.10
N TRP A 93 23.85 -8.74 -16.49
CA TRP A 93 24.81 -9.37 -17.39
C TRP A 93 24.47 -9.11 -18.86
N MET A 94 23.20 -9.27 -19.25
CA MET A 94 22.72 -9.08 -20.62
C MET A 94 22.86 -7.64 -21.11
N PHE A 95 22.67 -6.68 -20.22
CA PHE A 95 22.65 -5.24 -20.54
C PHE A 95 23.77 -4.48 -19.82
N ALA A 96 24.88 -5.15 -19.50
CA ALA A 96 25.99 -4.55 -18.77
C ALA A 96 26.49 -3.26 -19.45
N GLY A 97 26.74 -2.23 -18.65
CA GLY A 97 27.31 -0.96 -19.13
C GLY A 97 26.30 0.10 -19.59
N ILE A 98 25.01 -0.21 -19.71
CA ILE A 98 24.01 0.83 -19.98
C ILE A 98 23.91 1.80 -18.80
N PRO A 99 23.65 3.10 -19.03
CA PRO A 99 23.52 4.07 -17.95
C PRO A 99 22.24 3.82 -17.14
N VAL A 100 22.34 3.80 -15.81
CA VAL A 100 21.24 3.58 -14.87
C VAL A 100 21.34 4.50 -13.64
N MET A 101 20.20 4.77 -13.01
CA MET A 101 20.17 5.47 -11.72
C MET A 101 20.31 4.46 -10.59
N SER A 102 21.44 4.48 -9.87
CA SER A 102 21.65 3.55 -8.76
C SER A 102 20.84 3.92 -7.52
N SER A 103 20.49 2.92 -6.72
CA SER A 103 19.65 3.17 -5.55
C SER A 103 20.32 3.97 -4.43
N ARG A 104 21.64 4.21 -4.50
CA ARG A 104 22.43 4.84 -3.44
C ARG A 104 22.77 6.31 -3.71
N GLY A 105 22.83 6.75 -4.95
CA GLY A 105 23.00 8.18 -5.25
C GLY A 105 21.66 8.91 -5.20
N GLY A 106 21.73 10.21 -4.90
CA GLY A 106 20.55 11.08 -4.99
C GLY A 106 20.08 11.21 -6.43
N LEU A 107 18.76 11.31 -6.63
CA LEU A 107 18.17 11.44 -7.97
C LEU A 107 18.73 12.65 -8.72
N ASP A 108 18.96 13.76 -8.02
CA ASP A 108 19.43 15.02 -8.61
C ASP A 108 20.85 14.93 -9.19
N ASP A 109 21.75 14.19 -8.55
CA ASP A 109 23.14 14.01 -9.01
C ASP A 109 23.23 12.99 -10.16
N GLN A 110 22.39 11.95 -10.11
CA GLN A 110 22.48 10.82 -11.04
C GLN A 110 21.85 11.07 -12.41
N VAL A 111 20.94 12.04 -12.53
CA VAL A 111 20.40 12.44 -13.84
C VAL A 111 21.52 13.00 -14.73
N LEU A 112 22.51 13.68 -14.14
CA LEU A 112 23.65 14.24 -14.87
C LEU A 112 24.86 13.30 -14.94
N ASN A 113 24.98 12.36 -14.00
CA ASN A 113 26.09 11.43 -13.92
C ASN A 113 25.59 10.01 -13.55
N PRO A 114 25.00 9.28 -14.52
CA PRO A 114 24.44 7.96 -14.27
C PRO A 114 25.53 6.91 -14.03
N ASP A 115 25.21 5.90 -13.22
CA ASP A 115 26.08 4.74 -13.00
C ASP A 115 25.95 3.76 -14.18
N ALA A 116 26.94 2.90 -14.37
CA ALA A 116 26.84 1.81 -15.35
C ALA A 116 26.13 0.59 -14.75
N LEU A 117 25.21 -0.02 -15.50
CA LEU A 117 24.50 -1.22 -15.06
C LEU A 117 25.47 -2.38 -14.82
N GLY A 118 25.36 -2.96 -13.63
CA GLY A 118 26.10 -4.14 -13.21
C GLY A 118 25.49 -4.75 -11.94
N TYR A 119 26.08 -5.83 -11.45
CA TYR A 119 25.61 -6.46 -10.22
C TYR A 119 25.93 -5.60 -9.00
N THR A 120 24.91 -5.34 -8.19
CA THR A 120 25.03 -4.57 -6.95
C THR A 120 24.38 -5.29 -5.78
N VAL A 121 24.73 -4.87 -4.56
CA VAL A 121 24.06 -5.31 -3.33
C VAL A 121 22.56 -4.97 -3.35
N SER A 122 22.18 -3.89 -4.04
CA SER A 122 20.77 -3.49 -4.20
C SER A 122 19.96 -4.52 -4.97
N ASN A 123 20.56 -5.19 -5.98
CA ASN A 123 19.87 -6.25 -6.72
C ASN A 123 19.46 -7.41 -5.82
N LEU A 124 20.44 -7.90 -5.04
CA LEU A 124 20.21 -8.98 -4.09
C LEU A 124 19.21 -8.57 -3.00
N ALA A 125 19.34 -7.36 -2.46
CA ALA A 125 18.45 -6.85 -1.42
C ALA A 125 17.00 -6.74 -1.91
N GLN A 126 16.75 -6.17 -3.09
CA GLN A 126 15.39 -5.98 -3.62
C GLN A 126 14.72 -7.31 -3.97
N VAL A 127 15.46 -8.29 -4.51
CA VAL A 127 14.93 -9.66 -4.69
C VAL A 127 14.61 -10.30 -3.34
N GLY A 128 15.51 -10.19 -2.36
CA GLY A 128 15.28 -10.68 -1.00
C GLY A 128 14.03 -10.08 -0.36
N TYR A 129 13.85 -8.76 -0.50
CA TYR A 129 12.65 -8.05 -0.03
C TYR A 129 11.39 -8.52 -0.74
N LEU A 130 11.41 -8.68 -2.07
CA LEU A 130 10.27 -9.21 -2.83
C LEU A 130 9.89 -10.62 -2.35
N VAL A 131 10.86 -11.52 -2.23
CA VAL A 131 10.63 -12.91 -1.79
C VAL A 131 10.06 -12.94 -0.37
N LEU A 132 10.64 -12.18 0.57
CA LEU A 132 10.14 -12.07 1.94
C LEU A 132 8.71 -11.51 1.97
N ALA A 133 8.41 -10.52 1.15
CA ALA A 133 7.08 -9.94 1.04
C ALA A 133 6.05 -10.95 0.49
N MET A 134 6.39 -11.67 -0.58
CA MET A 134 5.54 -12.73 -1.14
C MET A 134 5.29 -13.88 -0.15
N LEU A 135 6.31 -14.31 0.59
CA LEU A 135 6.16 -15.33 1.62
C LEU A 135 5.35 -14.82 2.82
N THR A 136 5.45 -13.52 3.13
CA THR A 136 4.61 -12.88 4.15
C THR A 136 3.15 -12.85 3.73
N VAL A 137 2.84 -12.57 2.46
CA VAL A 137 1.48 -12.71 1.91
C VAL A 137 0.97 -14.11 2.15
N LEU A 138 1.74 -15.13 1.77
CA LEU A 138 1.37 -16.54 1.95
C LEU A 138 1.15 -16.90 3.43
N PHE A 139 2.04 -16.46 4.33
CA PHE A 139 1.90 -16.66 5.77
C PHE A 139 0.62 -16.04 6.32
N LEU A 140 0.34 -14.79 5.99
CA LEU A 140 -0.85 -14.09 6.48
C LEU A 140 -2.13 -14.70 5.91
N VAL A 141 -2.11 -15.14 4.65
CA VAL A 141 -3.24 -15.87 4.06
C VAL A 141 -3.44 -17.20 4.78
N ARG A 142 -2.40 -17.98 5.09
CA ARG A 142 -2.55 -19.27 5.80
C ARG A 142 -3.02 -19.13 7.25
N THR A 143 -2.66 -18.04 7.93
CA THR A 143 -2.93 -17.84 9.37
C THR A 143 -4.16 -16.99 9.68
N ASP A 144 -4.88 -16.52 8.66
CA ASP A 144 -5.96 -15.53 8.83
C ASP A 144 -5.55 -14.22 9.50
N GLY A 145 -4.30 -13.84 9.28
CA GLY A 145 -3.72 -12.62 9.79
C GLY A 145 -3.92 -11.38 8.92
N THR A 146 -4.30 -11.52 7.64
CA THR A 146 -4.21 -10.43 6.63
C THR A 146 -4.94 -9.16 7.06
N ARG A 147 -6.21 -9.27 7.45
CA ARG A 147 -7.06 -8.14 7.86
C ARG A 147 -6.52 -7.46 9.12
N ARG A 148 -6.00 -8.24 10.06
CA ARG A 148 -5.41 -7.73 11.31
C ARG A 148 -4.11 -6.96 11.02
N ALA A 149 -3.23 -7.53 10.20
CA ALA A 149 -1.97 -6.91 9.83
C ALA A 149 -2.17 -5.56 9.14
N VAL A 150 -3.07 -5.47 8.15
CA VAL A 150 -3.37 -4.18 7.49
C VAL A 150 -3.92 -3.15 8.48
N ARG A 151 -4.90 -3.51 9.30
CA ARG A 151 -5.49 -2.58 10.27
C ARG A 151 -4.43 -2.02 11.22
N VAL A 152 -3.59 -2.90 11.76
CA VAL A 152 -2.52 -2.50 12.68
C VAL A 152 -1.51 -1.61 11.96
N ALA A 153 -1.09 -1.96 10.73
CA ALA A 153 -0.17 -1.14 9.95
C ALA A 153 -0.69 0.28 9.74
N LEU A 154 -1.93 0.40 9.26
CA LEU A 154 -2.57 1.70 9.03
C LEU A 154 -2.72 2.50 10.33
N ILE A 155 -3.16 1.87 11.43
CA ILE A 155 -3.31 2.54 12.73
C ILE A 155 -1.97 3.03 13.25
N VAL A 156 -0.96 2.14 13.30
CA VAL A 156 0.36 2.47 13.85
C VAL A 156 1.02 3.57 13.02
N GLY A 157 1.06 3.44 11.70
CA GLY A 157 1.67 4.45 10.83
C GLY A 157 0.95 5.80 10.91
N THR A 158 -0.39 5.82 10.96
CA THR A 158 -1.16 7.06 11.11
C THR A 158 -0.95 7.71 12.46
N VAL A 159 -1.10 6.96 13.57
CA VAL A 159 -1.00 7.50 14.93
C VAL A 159 0.41 7.98 15.22
N LEU A 160 1.44 7.21 14.89
CA LEU A 160 2.82 7.61 15.15
C LEU A 160 3.25 8.78 14.26
N SER A 161 2.78 8.85 13.01
CA SER A 161 3.01 10.03 12.17
C SER A 161 2.37 11.28 12.76
N SER A 162 1.10 11.19 13.21
CA SER A 162 0.43 12.33 13.84
C SER A 162 1.07 12.73 15.16
N ALA A 163 1.50 11.77 15.98
CA ALA A 163 2.20 12.04 17.24
C ALA A 163 3.55 12.74 17.00
N ARG A 164 4.30 12.28 15.99
CA ARG A 164 5.55 12.93 15.58
C ARG A 164 5.29 14.35 15.07
N SER A 165 4.33 14.51 14.18
CA SER A 165 3.92 15.82 13.66
C SER A 165 3.61 16.79 14.78
N LEU A 166 2.77 16.37 15.74
CA LEU A 166 2.41 17.19 16.90
C LEU A 166 3.64 17.53 17.76
N SER A 167 4.52 16.57 18.01
CA SER A 167 5.75 16.80 18.76
C SER A 167 6.64 17.85 18.11
N VAL A 168 6.75 17.84 16.78
CA VAL A 168 7.51 18.86 16.04
C VAL A 168 6.80 20.22 16.16
N SER A 169 5.49 20.28 15.95
CA SER A 169 4.73 21.53 16.05
C SER A 169 4.80 22.17 17.45
N LEU A 170 4.98 21.36 18.49
CA LEU A 170 5.16 21.82 19.87
C LEU A 170 6.63 22.17 20.21
N GLY A 171 7.55 22.10 19.24
CA GLY A 171 8.98 22.33 19.45
C GLY A 171 9.68 21.24 20.28
N LEU A 172 9.01 20.11 20.53
CA LEU A 172 9.55 19.03 21.36
C LEU A 172 10.56 18.18 20.62
N GLY A 173 10.50 18.12 19.28
CA GLY A 173 11.55 17.71 18.31
C GLY A 173 12.31 16.38 18.52
N GLY A 174 12.12 15.70 19.64
CA GLY A 174 13.10 14.79 20.23
C GLY A 174 12.81 13.32 19.95
N PHE A 175 11.89 12.98 19.06
CA PHE A 175 11.60 11.59 18.69
C PHE A 175 12.24 11.15 17.37
N GLN A 176 13.04 12.01 16.73
CA GLN A 176 13.70 11.67 15.46
C GLN A 176 14.61 10.45 15.62
N TRP A 177 15.40 10.38 16.69
CA TRP A 177 16.30 9.25 16.99
C TRP A 177 15.57 7.89 17.07
N LEU A 178 14.27 7.88 17.37
CA LEU A 178 13.50 6.66 17.48
C LEU A 178 13.11 6.11 16.10
N PHE A 179 12.75 6.99 15.16
CA PHE A 179 12.20 6.60 13.86
C PHE A 179 13.24 6.65 12.74
N ASP A 180 14.13 7.63 12.79
CA ASP A 180 15.10 7.97 11.74
C ASP A 180 16.39 7.18 11.96
N THR A 181 16.26 5.86 11.80
CA THR A 181 17.29 4.89 12.20
C THR A 181 17.98 4.23 11.01
N ASN A 182 17.47 4.40 9.78
CA ASN A 182 18.07 3.77 8.61
C ASN A 182 19.25 4.59 8.07
N PRO A 183 20.50 4.07 8.14
CA PRO A 183 21.66 4.79 7.62
C PRO A 183 21.65 4.95 6.08
N THR A 184 20.86 4.14 5.37
CA THR A 184 20.77 4.20 3.90
C THR A 184 19.64 5.09 3.40
N SER A 185 18.87 5.71 4.30
CA SER A 185 17.77 6.60 3.93
C SER A 185 18.14 8.04 4.22
N SER A 186 18.08 8.87 3.19
CA SER A 186 18.12 10.31 3.36
C SER A 186 16.77 10.78 3.88
N TYR A 187 16.76 11.31 5.09
CA TYR A 187 15.56 11.80 5.74
C TYR A 187 15.38 13.29 5.46
N SER A 188 14.20 13.71 4.98
CA SER A 188 13.95 15.15 4.85
C SER A 188 14.00 15.80 6.24
N VAL A 189 14.88 16.78 6.41
CA VAL A 189 15.01 17.56 7.64
C VAL A 189 13.73 18.39 7.79
N LEU A 190 13.25 18.57 9.03
CA LEU A 190 12.14 19.47 9.31
C LEU A 190 12.71 20.81 9.77
N ALA A 191 12.69 21.84 8.93
CA ALA A 191 12.66 23.23 9.39
C ALA A 191 11.21 23.69 9.64
N ALA A 192 11.03 24.71 10.48
CA ALA A 192 9.72 25.29 10.74
C ALA A 192 9.13 25.86 9.43
N GLY A 193 7.93 25.41 9.05
CA GLY A 193 7.29 25.77 7.77
C GLY A 193 7.53 24.77 6.62
N GLU A 194 8.38 23.76 6.83
CA GLU A 194 8.63 22.71 5.85
C GLU A 194 7.67 21.51 5.96
N ARG A 195 7.64 20.72 4.90
CA ARG A 195 6.69 19.62 4.68
C ARG A 195 6.98 18.48 5.67
N ILE A 196 5.95 18.01 6.38
CA ILE A 196 6.13 16.98 7.40
C ILE A 196 6.09 15.60 6.75
N ARG A 197 7.02 14.71 7.15
CA ARG A 197 7.10 13.33 6.65
C ARG A 197 6.59 12.25 7.61
N GLY A 198 6.15 12.61 8.82
CA GLY A 198 5.70 11.62 9.80
C GLY A 198 6.81 10.60 10.09
N VAL A 199 6.49 9.32 10.26
CA VAL A 199 7.50 8.26 10.49
C VAL A 199 8.18 7.74 9.21
N PHE A 200 7.92 8.36 8.05
CA PHE A 200 8.46 7.95 6.75
C PHE A 200 9.76 8.68 6.43
N SER A 201 10.44 8.32 5.34
CA SER A 201 11.71 8.96 4.97
C SER A 201 11.52 10.31 4.27
N GLU A 202 10.41 10.46 3.54
CA GLU A 202 10.07 11.68 2.81
C GLU A 202 8.54 11.94 2.76
N PRO A 203 8.10 13.20 2.54
CA PRO A 203 6.67 13.52 2.55
C PRO A 203 5.85 12.83 1.45
N SER A 204 6.47 12.42 0.34
CA SER A 204 5.83 11.62 -0.73
C SER A 204 5.26 10.32 -0.19
N GLU A 205 6.03 9.65 0.66
CA GLU A 205 5.72 8.35 1.23
C GLU A 205 4.62 8.45 2.28
N LEU A 206 4.70 9.47 3.15
CA LEU A 206 3.63 9.78 4.09
C LEU A 206 2.32 10.02 3.34
N SER A 207 2.36 10.74 2.22
CA SER A 207 1.18 11.02 1.39
C SER A 207 0.60 9.73 0.81
N ALA A 208 1.43 8.87 0.21
CA ALA A 208 0.99 7.60 -0.35
C ALA A 208 0.36 6.68 0.70
N PHE A 209 0.99 6.57 1.88
CA PHE A 209 0.45 5.81 3.00
C PHE A 209 -0.85 6.41 3.53
N SER A 210 -0.88 7.72 3.73
CA SER A 210 -2.01 8.42 4.35
C SER A 210 -3.24 8.45 3.45
N VAL A 211 -3.08 8.50 2.12
CA VAL A 211 -4.20 8.33 1.17
C VAL A 211 -4.85 6.96 1.31
N ALA A 212 -4.05 5.88 1.39
CA ALA A 212 -4.56 4.53 1.61
C ALA A 212 -5.27 4.40 2.97
N ALA A 213 -4.67 4.97 4.02
CA ALA A 213 -5.24 5.00 5.37
C ALA A 213 -6.57 5.77 5.43
N THR A 214 -6.63 6.95 4.82
CA THR A 214 -7.84 7.80 4.72
C THR A 214 -9.00 7.04 4.08
N VAL A 215 -8.76 6.42 2.92
CA VAL A 215 -9.80 5.63 2.23
C VAL A 215 -10.26 4.45 3.09
N PHE A 216 -9.31 3.72 3.69
CA PHE A 216 -9.63 2.58 4.53
C PHE A 216 -10.46 2.98 5.74
N PHE A 217 -10.04 4.00 6.49
CA PHE A 217 -10.72 4.45 7.71
C PHE A 217 -12.08 5.08 7.42
N LEU A 218 -12.24 5.80 6.31
CA LEU A 218 -13.54 6.29 5.86
C LEU A 218 -14.53 5.14 5.65
N LEU A 219 -14.12 4.12 4.88
CA LEU A 219 -14.95 2.96 4.59
C LEU A 219 -15.18 2.08 5.82
N ALA A 220 -14.23 2.02 6.75
CA ALA A 220 -14.39 1.33 8.03
C ALA A 220 -15.39 2.08 8.95
N ALA A 221 -15.29 3.40 9.03
CA ALA A 221 -16.21 4.25 9.80
C ALA A 221 -17.64 4.15 9.25
N ALA A 222 -17.80 4.18 7.92
CA ALA A 222 -19.10 4.07 7.26
C ALA A 222 -19.81 2.73 7.52
N ARG A 223 -19.06 1.65 7.76
CA ARG A 223 -19.60 0.31 8.06
C ARG A 223 -19.76 0.04 9.56
N ALA A 224 -19.04 0.76 10.41
CA ALA A 224 -19.07 0.56 11.85
C ALA A 224 -20.27 1.27 12.52
N ARG A 225 -20.59 0.86 13.75
CA ARG A 225 -21.60 1.48 14.61
C ARG A 225 -21.01 1.82 15.99
N GLY A 226 -21.66 2.74 16.72
CA GLY A 226 -21.30 3.09 18.09
C GLY A 226 -19.86 3.58 18.26
N ARG A 227 -19.20 3.15 19.34
CA ARG A 227 -17.82 3.53 19.68
C ARG A 227 -16.79 3.17 18.61
N ALA A 228 -17.00 2.06 17.90
CA ALA A 228 -16.11 1.65 16.80
C ALA A 228 -16.16 2.67 15.65
N ARG A 229 -17.35 3.19 15.31
CA ARG A 229 -17.48 4.25 14.30
C ARG A 229 -16.72 5.50 14.74
N ALA A 230 -16.87 5.92 15.99
CA ALA A 230 -16.13 7.07 16.52
C ALA A 230 -14.61 6.88 16.41
N GLY A 231 -14.09 5.70 16.80
CA GLY A 231 -12.67 5.38 16.68
C GLY A 231 -12.15 5.46 15.23
N TRP A 232 -12.88 4.88 14.27
CA TRP A 232 -12.52 4.99 12.85
C TRP A 232 -12.62 6.42 12.31
N THR A 233 -13.60 7.21 12.75
CA THR A 233 -13.72 8.62 12.38
C THR A 233 -12.54 9.44 12.90
N VAL A 234 -12.08 9.20 14.13
CA VAL A 234 -10.88 9.86 14.68
C VAL A 234 -9.64 9.48 13.86
N LEU A 235 -9.45 8.19 13.55
CA LEU A 235 -8.33 7.73 12.72
C LEU A 235 -8.38 8.30 11.29
N PHE A 236 -9.58 8.43 10.72
CA PHE A 236 -9.79 9.12 9.44
C PHE A 236 -9.36 10.59 9.52
N GLY A 237 -9.76 11.32 10.56
CA GLY A 237 -9.34 12.70 10.79
C GLY A 237 -7.82 12.85 10.92
N LEU A 238 -7.16 11.93 11.65
CA LEU A 238 -5.70 11.89 11.77
C LEU A 238 -5.01 11.59 10.43
N ALA A 239 -5.52 10.65 9.65
CA ALA A 239 -4.98 10.33 8.32
C ALA A 239 -5.12 11.51 7.35
N CYS A 240 -6.27 12.21 7.35
CA CYS A 240 -6.45 13.45 6.59
C CYS A 240 -5.48 14.55 7.05
N SER A 241 -5.28 14.71 8.36
CA SER A 241 -4.31 15.66 8.90
C SER A 241 -2.89 15.37 8.43
N ASN A 242 -2.45 14.11 8.52
CA ASN A 242 -1.14 13.69 8.01
C ASN A 242 -0.99 13.96 6.51
N LEU A 243 -2.05 13.72 5.73
CA LEU A 243 -2.05 13.96 4.30
C LEU A 243 -1.90 15.44 3.95
N LEU A 244 -2.60 16.31 4.67
CA LEU A 244 -2.50 17.77 4.50
C LEU A 244 -1.10 18.29 4.87
N GLN A 245 -0.54 17.80 5.98
CA GLN A 245 0.78 18.20 6.46
C GLN A 245 1.93 17.71 5.58
N ALA A 246 1.74 16.60 4.85
CA ALA A 246 2.72 16.12 3.88
C ALA A 246 2.85 17.05 2.66
N SER A 247 1.81 17.87 2.41
CA SER A 247 1.75 18.96 1.41
C SER A 247 2.45 18.60 0.09
N SER A 248 2.19 17.38 -0.40
CA SER A 248 2.80 16.86 -1.61
C SER A 248 1.80 16.94 -2.76
N GLY A 249 2.26 17.32 -3.97
CA GLY A 249 1.43 17.12 -5.17
C GLY A 249 0.95 15.68 -5.37
N THR A 250 1.64 14.67 -4.80
CA THR A 250 1.18 13.28 -4.77
C THR A 250 -0.11 13.15 -3.94
N ALA A 251 -0.21 13.85 -2.82
CA ALA A 251 -1.41 13.92 -2.00
C ALA A 251 -2.58 14.54 -2.77
N LEU A 252 -2.32 15.59 -3.56
CA LEU A 252 -3.37 16.31 -4.29
C LEU A 252 -3.95 15.45 -5.43
N VAL A 253 -3.09 14.88 -6.27
CA VAL A 253 -3.50 13.98 -7.35
C VAL A 253 -4.20 12.73 -6.81
N ALA A 254 -3.61 12.09 -5.79
CA ALA A 254 -4.19 10.88 -5.22
C ALA A 254 -5.51 11.16 -4.48
N SER A 255 -5.65 12.31 -3.80
CA SER A 255 -6.92 12.73 -3.19
C SER A 255 -7.98 13.01 -4.25
N ALA A 256 -7.63 13.68 -5.36
CA ALA A 256 -8.56 13.93 -6.45
C ALA A 256 -9.07 12.64 -7.07
N VAL A 257 -8.18 11.66 -7.31
CA VAL A 257 -8.57 10.34 -7.84
C VAL A 257 -9.46 9.58 -6.86
N VAL A 258 -9.14 9.62 -5.56
CA VAL A 258 -9.96 8.98 -4.52
C VAL A 258 -11.33 9.63 -4.39
N VAL A 259 -11.40 10.96 -4.39
CA VAL A 259 -12.66 11.71 -4.34
C VAL A 259 -13.48 11.40 -5.59
N GLY A 260 -12.87 11.44 -6.77
CA GLY A 260 -13.52 11.09 -8.04
C GLY A 260 -14.07 9.67 -8.03
N ALA A 261 -13.28 8.69 -7.61
CA ALA A 261 -13.73 7.30 -7.50
C ALA A 261 -14.86 7.14 -6.46
N GLY A 262 -14.77 7.84 -5.33
CA GLY A 262 -15.82 7.88 -4.32
C GLY A 262 -17.13 8.45 -4.87
N LEU A 263 -17.06 9.55 -5.62
CA LEU A 263 -18.22 10.17 -6.27
C LEU A 263 -18.85 9.24 -7.30
N VAL A 264 -18.05 8.54 -8.12
CA VAL A 264 -18.54 7.54 -9.08
C VAL A 264 -19.25 6.40 -8.37
N VAL A 265 -18.68 5.84 -7.30
CA VAL A 265 -19.31 4.77 -6.52
C VAL A 265 -20.62 5.24 -5.90
N LEU A 266 -20.66 6.46 -5.36
CA LEU A 266 -21.88 7.05 -4.80
C LEU A 266 -22.95 7.27 -5.88
N ALA A 267 -22.56 7.76 -7.06
CA ALA A 267 -23.47 7.94 -8.19
C ALA A 267 -24.03 6.59 -8.69
N VAL A 268 -23.19 5.56 -8.83
CA VAL A 268 -23.61 4.21 -9.22
C VAL A 268 -24.57 3.62 -8.17
N ARG A 269 -24.27 3.76 -6.88
CA ARG A 269 -25.18 3.30 -5.81
C ARG A 269 -26.48 4.08 -5.78
N TYR A 270 -26.47 5.37 -6.13
CA TYR A 270 -27.67 6.18 -6.24
C TYR A 270 -28.58 5.69 -7.36
N VAL A 271 -28.02 5.48 -8.57
CA VAL A 271 -28.74 4.99 -9.75
C VAL A 271 -29.28 3.58 -9.52
N LEU A 272 -28.46 2.66 -8.98
CA LEU A 272 -28.86 1.26 -8.78
C LEU A 272 -29.71 1.02 -7.52
N GLY A 273 -29.56 1.87 -6.50
CA GLY A 273 -30.21 1.71 -5.19
C GLY A 273 -31.47 2.57 -5.00
N GLY A 274 -31.97 3.23 -6.05
CA GLY A 274 -33.21 4.02 -6.00
C GLY A 274 -33.18 5.19 -5.01
N GLY A 275 -32.00 5.73 -4.71
CA GLY A 275 -31.88 6.90 -3.83
C GLY A 275 -32.06 6.65 -2.32
N VAL A 276 -31.90 5.42 -1.82
CA VAL A 276 -31.89 5.20 -0.35
C VAL A 276 -30.59 5.76 0.24
N GLY A 277 -30.69 6.93 0.90
CA GLY A 277 -29.54 7.70 1.45
C GLY A 277 -29.32 9.08 0.81
N THR A 278 -30.17 9.45 -0.17
CA THR A 278 -30.13 10.73 -0.92
C THR A 278 -30.04 11.99 -0.04
N PRO A 279 -30.74 12.13 1.10
CA PRO A 279 -30.69 13.37 1.87
C PRO A 279 -29.29 13.69 2.36
N TRP A 280 -28.52 12.70 2.81
CA TRP A 280 -27.17 12.91 3.32
C TRP A 280 -26.16 13.21 2.22
N LEU A 281 -26.35 12.64 1.03
CA LEU A 281 -25.52 12.95 -0.14
C LEU A 281 -25.81 14.35 -0.67
N VAL A 282 -27.09 14.74 -0.72
CA VAL A 282 -27.53 16.08 -1.11
C VAL A 282 -27.07 17.11 -0.09
N LEU A 283 -27.23 16.86 1.20
CA LEU A 283 -26.76 17.76 2.27
C LEU A 283 -25.23 17.84 2.32
N GLY A 284 -24.52 16.72 2.12
CA GLY A 284 -23.06 16.71 2.03
C GLY A 284 -22.56 17.42 0.77
N GLY A 285 -23.21 17.22 -0.37
CA GLY A 285 -22.92 17.91 -1.63
C GLY A 285 -23.20 19.40 -1.54
N LEU A 286 -24.35 19.80 -0.99
CA LEU A 286 -24.69 21.20 -0.71
C LEU A 286 -23.72 21.83 0.29
N GLY A 287 -23.38 21.15 1.38
CA GLY A 287 -22.40 21.63 2.34
C GLY A 287 -21.02 21.84 1.70
N SER A 288 -20.60 20.91 0.84
CA SER A 288 -19.35 21.02 0.08
C SER A 288 -19.41 22.15 -0.94
N ALA A 289 -20.52 22.29 -1.67
CA ALA A 289 -20.74 23.37 -2.64
C ALA A 289 -20.79 24.74 -1.96
N ILE A 290 -21.44 24.86 -0.81
CA ILE A 290 -21.46 26.08 0.02
C ILE A 290 -20.05 26.38 0.53
N ALA A 291 -19.30 25.38 1.01
CA ALA A 291 -17.92 25.58 1.45
C ALA A 291 -17.01 26.04 0.28
N ILE A 292 -17.19 25.46 -0.92
CA ILE A 292 -16.48 25.88 -2.14
C ILE A 292 -16.93 27.28 -2.59
N LEU A 293 -18.20 27.64 -2.48
CA LEU A 293 -18.68 28.98 -2.87
C LEU A 293 -18.23 30.06 -1.90
N VAL A 294 -18.27 29.79 -0.59
CA VAL A 294 -17.96 30.77 0.47
C VAL A 294 -16.45 30.89 0.70
N ALA A 295 -15.73 29.78 0.71
CA ALA A 295 -14.31 29.73 1.03
C ALA A 295 -13.44 29.33 -0.17
N GLY A 296 -14.03 29.13 -1.36
CA GLY A 296 -13.33 28.67 -2.57
C GLY A 296 -12.06 29.42 -2.88
N PRO A 297 -12.07 30.77 -2.96
CA PRO A 297 -10.84 31.53 -3.20
C PRO A 297 -9.77 31.29 -2.13
N SER A 298 -10.16 31.25 -0.86
CA SER A 298 -9.26 31.03 0.29
C SER A 298 -8.77 29.58 0.41
N LEU A 299 -9.53 28.60 -0.08
CA LEU A 299 -9.19 27.18 -0.13
C LEU A 299 -8.38 26.82 -1.38
N TRP A 300 -8.68 27.50 -2.50
CA TRP A 300 -8.03 27.29 -3.78
C TRP A 300 -6.69 27.98 -3.85
N ALA A 301 -6.53 29.20 -3.32
CA ALA A 301 -5.27 29.94 -3.41
C ALA A 301 -4.07 29.14 -2.84
N PRO A 302 -4.15 28.48 -1.67
CA PRO A 302 -3.08 27.62 -1.17
C PRO A 302 -2.82 26.39 -2.05
N VAL A 303 -3.88 25.79 -2.61
CA VAL A 303 -3.80 24.63 -3.51
C VAL A 303 -3.14 25.02 -4.83
N ALA A 304 -3.57 26.13 -5.43
CA ALA A 304 -3.03 26.68 -6.66
C ALA A 304 -1.57 27.11 -6.48
N ALA A 305 -1.23 27.75 -5.36
CA ALA A 305 0.15 28.06 -5.00
C ALA A 305 0.97 26.76 -4.88
N LEU A 306 0.49 25.76 -4.15
CA LEU A 306 1.14 24.45 -4.04
C LEU A 306 1.34 23.75 -5.39
N VAL A 307 0.37 23.82 -6.30
CA VAL A 307 0.47 23.23 -7.64
C VAL A 307 1.48 24.01 -8.47
N THR A 308 1.41 25.33 -8.48
CA THR A 308 2.28 26.21 -9.28
C THR A 308 3.73 26.13 -8.81
N ASP A 309 3.95 26.24 -7.50
CA ASP A 309 5.27 26.10 -6.87
C ASP A 309 5.86 24.71 -7.13
N LYS A 310 5.03 23.68 -7.17
CA LYS A 310 5.51 22.32 -7.40
C LYS A 310 5.84 22.04 -8.87
N VAL A 311 4.99 22.44 -9.81
CA VAL A 311 5.23 22.24 -11.25
C VAL A 311 6.50 22.99 -11.70
N GLY A 312 6.83 24.12 -11.08
CA GLY A 312 8.07 24.86 -11.33
C GLY A 312 9.29 24.40 -10.52
N SER A 313 9.15 23.47 -9.57
CA SER A 313 10.24 23.12 -8.65
C SER A 313 11.30 22.22 -9.29
N GLN A 314 12.56 22.37 -8.86
CA GLN A 314 13.65 21.46 -9.25
C GLN A 314 13.31 19.99 -8.97
N SER A 315 12.57 19.71 -7.88
CA SER A 315 12.13 18.35 -7.55
C SER A 315 11.17 17.74 -8.58
N TRP A 316 10.37 18.56 -9.27
CA TRP A 316 9.49 18.08 -10.34
C TRP A 316 10.28 17.75 -11.60
N ASN A 317 11.24 18.60 -11.95
CA ASN A 317 12.12 18.39 -13.11
C ASN A 317 13.01 17.17 -12.92
N ALA A 318 13.58 16.97 -11.72
CA ALA A 318 14.38 15.79 -11.41
C ALA A 318 13.55 14.50 -11.46
N ARG A 319 12.29 14.53 -10.97
CA ARG A 319 11.39 13.37 -11.02
C ARG A 319 10.94 13.04 -12.44
N THR A 320 10.51 14.05 -13.19
CA THR A 320 10.10 13.89 -14.59
C THR A 320 11.28 13.43 -15.44
N GLY A 321 12.45 14.04 -15.26
CA GLY A 321 13.69 13.65 -15.95
C GLY A 321 14.15 12.25 -15.56
N GLY A 322 14.06 11.85 -14.29
CA GLY A 322 14.35 10.49 -13.86
C GLY A 322 13.38 9.46 -14.46
N ASP A 323 12.10 9.79 -14.57
CA ASP A 323 11.11 8.92 -15.20
C ASP A 323 11.31 8.81 -16.73
N GLU A 324 11.65 9.91 -17.39
CA GLU A 324 12.02 9.94 -18.81
C GLU A 324 13.31 9.13 -19.06
N PHE A 325 14.32 9.29 -18.22
CA PHE A 325 15.54 8.50 -18.26
C PHE A 325 15.23 7.00 -18.11
N ALA A 326 14.36 6.64 -17.16
CA ALA A 326 13.97 5.24 -16.96
C ALA A 326 13.13 4.66 -18.10
N TRP A 327 12.40 5.49 -18.83
CA TRP A 327 11.80 5.09 -20.10
C TRP A 327 12.88 4.72 -21.12
N GLY A 328 13.93 5.54 -21.26
CA GLY A 328 15.12 5.21 -22.05
C GLY A 328 15.74 3.87 -21.65
N VAL A 329 15.96 3.65 -20.35
CA VAL A 329 16.46 2.37 -19.82
C VAL A 329 15.55 1.18 -20.18
N ALA A 330 14.23 1.37 -20.17
CA ALA A 330 13.30 0.31 -20.58
C ALA A 330 13.45 -0.02 -22.07
N VAL A 331 13.67 0.97 -22.93
CA VAL A 331 13.96 0.79 -24.36
C VAL A 331 15.31 0.10 -24.57
N ASP A 332 16.35 0.55 -23.87
CA ASP A 332 17.72 0.01 -23.98
C ASP A 332 17.83 -1.44 -23.49
N THR A 333 16.93 -1.85 -22.58
CA THR A 333 16.79 -3.25 -22.13
C THR A 333 15.79 -4.06 -22.95
N LEU A 334 15.42 -3.59 -24.15
CA LEU A 334 14.47 -4.25 -25.05
C LEU A 334 13.14 -4.60 -24.36
N TRP A 335 12.72 -3.78 -23.39
CA TRP A 335 11.54 -3.99 -22.56
C TRP A 335 11.57 -5.26 -21.69
N LEU A 336 12.72 -5.91 -21.53
CA LEU A 336 12.89 -7.05 -20.63
C LEU A 336 13.15 -6.59 -19.19
N GLY A 337 13.79 -5.45 -19.01
CA GLY A 337 14.11 -4.83 -17.73
C GLY A 337 15.55 -5.07 -17.26
N THR A 338 16.04 -4.21 -16.39
CA THR A 338 17.41 -4.24 -15.85
C THR A 338 17.61 -5.24 -14.72
N GLY A 339 16.53 -5.76 -14.14
CA GLY A 339 16.55 -6.44 -12.86
C GLY A 339 16.12 -5.54 -11.70
N LEU A 340 15.53 -6.13 -10.65
CA LEU A 340 15.17 -5.39 -9.45
C LEU A 340 16.40 -4.72 -8.84
N GLY A 341 16.28 -3.45 -8.46
CA GLY A 341 17.39 -2.66 -7.93
C GLY A 341 18.45 -2.23 -8.96
N GLY A 342 18.26 -2.58 -10.24
CA GLY A 342 19.15 -2.16 -11.33
C GLY A 342 18.91 -0.73 -11.81
N ASN A 343 17.74 -0.15 -11.52
CA ASN A 343 17.42 1.25 -11.81
C ASN A 343 16.48 1.81 -10.72
N ARG A 344 16.58 3.11 -10.41
CA ARG A 344 15.73 3.78 -9.40
C ARG A 344 15.09 5.06 -9.95
N PRO A 345 14.01 4.95 -10.74
CA PRO A 345 13.20 6.10 -11.12
C PRO A 345 12.42 6.68 -9.96
N SER A 346 11.66 7.74 -10.22
CA SER A 346 10.86 8.42 -9.20
C SER A 346 9.45 7.85 -9.05
N SER A 347 8.88 7.27 -10.10
CA SER A 347 7.56 6.64 -10.07
C SER A 347 7.60 5.11 -10.00
N PHE A 348 6.55 4.55 -9.40
CA PHE A 348 6.35 3.10 -9.33
C PHE A 348 6.21 2.46 -10.70
N ALA A 349 5.47 3.12 -11.61
CA ALA A 349 5.23 2.58 -12.95
C ALA A 349 6.54 2.44 -13.72
N MET A 350 7.38 3.48 -13.71
CA MET A 350 8.69 3.43 -14.37
C MET A 350 9.65 2.49 -13.64
N SER A 351 9.56 2.35 -12.31
CA SER A 351 10.40 1.39 -11.58
C SER A 351 10.08 -0.04 -12.00
N VAL A 352 8.80 -0.40 -12.04
CA VAL A 352 8.35 -1.72 -12.50
C VAL A 352 8.73 -1.93 -13.96
N LEU A 353 8.48 -0.95 -14.83
CA LEU A 353 8.74 -1.10 -16.27
C LEU A 353 10.23 -1.21 -16.59
N SER A 354 11.07 -0.34 -16.02
CA SER A 354 12.52 -0.36 -16.27
C SER A 354 13.25 -1.51 -15.56
N CYS A 355 12.79 -1.96 -14.39
CA CYS A 355 13.45 -3.06 -13.66
C CYS A 355 12.92 -4.45 -14.02
N LEU A 356 11.61 -4.59 -14.22
CA LEU A 356 10.96 -5.87 -14.49
C LEU A 356 10.49 -6.04 -15.94
N GLY A 357 10.59 -4.99 -16.76
CA GLY A 357 10.15 -5.04 -18.14
C GLY A 357 8.64 -5.13 -18.30
N VAL A 358 8.20 -5.22 -19.56
CA VAL A 358 6.80 -5.47 -19.93
C VAL A 358 6.28 -6.79 -19.35
N PRO A 359 7.03 -7.92 -19.35
CA PRO A 359 6.53 -9.17 -18.78
C PRO A 359 6.22 -9.07 -17.29
N GLY A 360 7.13 -8.50 -16.50
CA GLY A 360 6.92 -8.32 -15.07
C GLY A 360 5.86 -7.27 -14.75
N ALA A 361 5.79 -6.17 -15.52
CA ALA A 361 4.73 -5.18 -15.41
C ALA A 361 3.34 -5.79 -15.67
N ALA A 362 3.20 -6.62 -16.71
CA ALA A 362 1.95 -7.29 -17.03
C ALA A 362 1.54 -8.30 -15.94
N LEU A 363 2.49 -9.09 -15.41
CA LEU A 363 2.25 -10.03 -14.32
C LEU A 363 1.83 -9.30 -13.04
N LEU A 364 2.52 -8.22 -12.68
CA LEU A 364 2.14 -7.40 -11.53
C LEU A 364 0.75 -6.80 -11.72
N LEU A 365 0.45 -6.22 -12.89
CA LEU A 365 -0.87 -5.68 -13.19
C LEU A 365 -1.96 -6.76 -13.09
N ALA A 366 -1.73 -7.96 -13.61
CA ALA A 366 -2.66 -9.08 -13.50
C ALA A 366 -2.93 -9.47 -12.03
N VAL A 367 -1.89 -9.52 -11.20
CA VAL A 367 -2.01 -9.77 -9.75
C VAL A 367 -2.82 -8.67 -9.07
N LEU A 368 -2.52 -7.40 -9.34
CA LEU A 368 -3.20 -6.25 -8.72
C LEU A 368 -4.67 -6.17 -9.12
N VAL A 369 -4.97 -6.28 -10.43
CA VAL A 369 -6.35 -6.28 -10.95
C VAL A 369 -7.11 -7.49 -10.38
N GLY A 370 -6.49 -8.67 -10.39
CA GLY A 370 -7.09 -9.87 -9.82
C GLY A 370 -7.40 -9.74 -8.34
N ALA A 371 -6.48 -9.17 -7.56
CA ALA A 371 -6.68 -8.90 -6.14
C ALA A 371 -7.84 -7.94 -5.89
N VAL A 372 -7.92 -6.83 -6.63
CA VAL A 372 -9.02 -5.86 -6.54
C VAL A 372 -10.36 -6.51 -6.89
N VAL A 373 -10.42 -7.27 -7.99
CA VAL A 373 -11.64 -7.98 -8.41
C VAL A 373 -12.09 -8.99 -7.36
N VAL A 374 -11.17 -9.80 -6.84
CA VAL A 374 -11.46 -10.76 -5.77
C VAL A 374 -12.00 -10.06 -4.52
N ALA A 375 -11.33 -9.00 -4.08
CA ALA A 375 -11.72 -8.25 -2.88
C ALA A 375 -13.10 -7.59 -3.03
N CYS A 376 -13.42 -7.06 -4.22
CA CYS A 376 -14.75 -6.53 -4.50
C CYS A 376 -15.82 -7.62 -4.44
N ARG A 377 -15.56 -8.80 -5.01
CA ARG A 377 -16.48 -9.95 -5.00
C ARG A 377 -16.69 -10.55 -3.61
N SER A 378 -15.68 -10.52 -2.75
CA SER A 378 -15.77 -11.03 -1.37
C SER A 378 -16.27 -10.00 -0.36
N GLY A 379 -16.69 -8.80 -0.80
CA GLY A 379 -17.16 -7.74 0.09
C GLY A 379 -16.04 -7.02 0.86
N GLN A 380 -14.77 -7.30 0.54
CA GLN A 380 -13.57 -6.69 1.11
C GLN A 380 -13.20 -5.34 0.47
N VAL A 381 -14.20 -4.58 0.01
CA VAL A 381 -14.03 -3.34 -0.78
C VAL A 381 -13.14 -2.30 -0.08
N ALA A 382 -13.12 -2.23 1.27
CA ALA A 382 -12.24 -1.30 1.99
C ALA A 382 -10.75 -1.53 1.68
N PHE A 383 -10.33 -2.80 1.59
CA PHE A 383 -8.95 -3.16 1.27
C PHE A 383 -8.64 -2.90 -0.21
N ALA A 384 -9.59 -3.21 -1.10
CA ALA A 384 -9.46 -2.94 -2.53
C ALA A 384 -9.29 -1.44 -2.82
N CYS A 385 -10.14 -0.60 -2.25
CA CYS A 385 -10.05 0.85 -2.43
C CYS A 385 -8.76 1.42 -1.82
N ALA A 386 -8.32 0.92 -0.66
CA ALA A 386 -7.05 1.35 -0.07
C ALA A 386 -5.84 0.93 -0.93
N LEU A 387 -5.86 -0.28 -1.52
CA LEU A 387 -4.85 -0.74 -2.46
C LEU A 387 -4.80 0.14 -3.71
N LEU A 388 -5.95 0.43 -4.32
CA LEU A 388 -6.03 1.32 -5.48
C LEU A 388 -5.52 2.74 -5.16
N ALA A 389 -5.93 3.27 -4.01
CA ALA A 389 -5.52 4.60 -3.55
C ALA A 389 -3.99 4.67 -3.33
N LEU A 390 -3.40 3.62 -2.74
CA LEU A 390 -1.95 3.47 -2.63
C LEU A 390 -1.30 3.43 -4.01
N LEU A 391 -1.76 2.56 -4.93
CA LEU A 391 -1.17 2.40 -6.26
C LEU A 391 -1.17 3.69 -7.06
N VAL A 392 -2.27 4.45 -7.03
CA VAL A 392 -2.36 5.77 -7.67
C VAL A 392 -1.29 6.71 -7.11
N ALA A 393 -1.15 6.79 -5.79
CA ALA A 393 -0.11 7.62 -5.17
C ALA A 393 1.30 7.13 -5.53
N LYS A 394 1.51 5.81 -5.62
CA LYS A 394 2.81 5.21 -5.99
C LYS A 394 3.19 5.51 -7.44
N VAL A 395 2.26 5.39 -8.38
CA VAL A 395 2.45 5.73 -9.80
C VAL A 395 2.86 7.19 -9.97
N VAL A 396 2.43 8.08 -9.07
CA VAL A 396 2.76 9.51 -9.17
C VAL A 396 4.10 9.88 -8.50
N GLY A 397 4.63 9.08 -7.57
CA GLY A 397 5.89 9.50 -6.95
C GLY A 397 6.45 8.69 -5.80
N THR A 398 6.26 7.37 -5.75
CA THR A 398 7.11 6.51 -4.92
C THR A 398 7.46 5.22 -5.65
N PRO A 399 8.74 4.94 -5.94
CA PRO A 399 9.14 3.88 -6.87
C PRO A 399 9.14 2.48 -6.24
N ASP A 400 9.13 2.37 -4.91
CA ASP A 400 9.54 1.11 -4.28
C ASP A 400 8.48 0.01 -4.35
N LEU A 401 8.84 -1.13 -4.93
CA LEU A 401 8.06 -2.37 -4.87
C LEU A 401 8.12 -3.03 -3.48
N SER A 402 9.15 -2.73 -2.71
CA SER A 402 9.38 -3.24 -1.36
C SER A 402 8.61 -2.48 -0.26
N THR A 403 7.60 -1.66 -0.61
CA THR A 403 6.77 -1.01 0.40
C THR A 403 5.88 -2.03 1.14
N PRO A 404 6.02 -2.23 2.47
CA PRO A 404 5.29 -3.28 3.20
C PRO A 404 3.77 -3.22 3.08
N ILE A 405 3.19 -2.01 3.14
CA ILE A 405 1.72 -1.84 3.11
C ILE A 405 1.10 -2.31 1.79
N LEU A 406 1.83 -2.25 0.67
CA LEU A 406 1.39 -2.77 -0.63
C LEU A 406 1.07 -4.26 -0.53
N TRP A 407 2.01 -5.02 0.04
CA TRP A 407 1.92 -6.47 0.18
C TRP A 407 0.87 -6.89 1.21
N LEU A 408 0.74 -6.15 2.31
CA LEU A 408 -0.32 -6.41 3.29
C LEU A 408 -1.72 -6.19 2.69
N LEU A 409 -1.91 -5.10 1.93
CA LEU A 409 -3.17 -4.82 1.24
C LEU A 409 -3.48 -5.85 0.17
N LEU A 410 -2.47 -6.26 -0.62
CA LEU A 410 -2.59 -7.35 -1.58
C LEU A 410 -3.05 -8.65 -0.89
N ALA A 411 -2.40 -9.02 0.22
CA ALA A 411 -2.74 -10.22 0.98
C ALA A 411 -4.18 -10.19 1.50
N ALA A 412 -4.63 -9.05 2.04
CA ALA A 412 -6.02 -8.88 2.48
C ALA A 412 -6.98 -9.10 1.30
N CYS A 413 -6.71 -8.48 0.16
CA CYS A 413 -7.56 -8.58 -1.03
C CYS A 413 -7.74 -10.01 -1.55
N VAL A 414 -6.70 -10.83 -1.56
CA VAL A 414 -6.75 -12.21 -2.13
C VAL A 414 -7.11 -13.30 -1.12
N SER A 415 -7.10 -12.98 0.17
CA SER A 415 -7.17 -13.97 1.27
C SER A 415 -8.31 -14.98 1.17
N ASP A 416 -9.53 -14.50 0.92
CA ASP A 416 -10.73 -15.37 0.90
C ASP A 416 -10.69 -16.32 -0.31
N ALA A 417 -10.33 -15.84 -1.51
CA ALA A 417 -10.33 -16.66 -2.72
C ALA A 417 -9.27 -17.76 -2.67
N TRP A 418 -8.10 -17.45 -2.11
CA TRP A 418 -7.02 -18.41 -1.99
C TRP A 418 -7.37 -19.55 -1.03
N ARG A 419 -8.16 -19.27 0.02
CA ARG A 419 -8.64 -20.30 0.96
C ARG A 419 -9.87 -21.09 0.50
N ALA A 420 -10.78 -20.46 -0.25
CA ALA A 420 -12.00 -21.13 -0.71
C ALA A 420 -11.69 -22.38 -1.56
N HIS A 421 -10.59 -22.36 -2.31
CA HIS A 421 -10.16 -23.46 -3.18
C HIS A 421 -9.44 -24.61 -2.44
N THR A 422 -9.15 -24.46 -1.15
CA THR A 422 -8.50 -25.51 -0.34
C THR A 422 -9.48 -26.50 0.30
N GLY A 423 -10.80 -26.25 0.24
CA GLY A 423 -11.77 -26.87 1.17
C GLY A 423 -12.91 -27.70 0.61
N ALA A 424 -13.08 -27.85 -0.71
CA ALA A 424 -14.18 -28.67 -1.26
C ALA A 424 -13.63 -29.89 -2.00
N PRO A 425 -13.68 -31.12 -1.41
CA PRO A 425 -13.88 -32.28 -2.26
C PRO A 425 -15.18 -32.02 -3.03
N VAL A 426 -15.08 -31.92 -4.36
CA VAL A 426 -16.26 -32.02 -5.22
C VAL A 426 -16.91 -33.34 -4.84
N ARG A 427 -18.00 -33.33 -4.06
CA ARG A 427 -18.81 -34.53 -3.84
C ARG A 427 -19.38 -34.89 -5.21
N PRO A 428 -18.92 -35.96 -5.87
CA PRO A 428 -19.55 -36.41 -7.10
C PRO A 428 -20.93 -36.92 -6.68
N GLY A 429 -22.00 -36.18 -6.98
CA GLY A 429 -23.37 -36.65 -6.74
C GLY A 429 -24.29 -35.75 -5.91
N ALA A 430 -23.87 -34.55 -5.49
CA ALA A 430 -24.86 -33.57 -5.03
C ALA A 430 -25.63 -33.04 -6.26
N ARG A 431 -26.74 -33.71 -6.61
CA ARG A 431 -27.73 -33.19 -7.54
C ARG A 431 -28.04 -31.75 -7.12
N VAL A 432 -27.84 -30.82 -8.04
CA VAL A 432 -28.43 -29.50 -7.94
C VAL A 432 -29.94 -29.73 -8.07
N ASP A 433 -30.63 -29.83 -6.93
CA ASP A 433 -32.09 -29.66 -6.93
C ASP A 433 -32.34 -28.22 -7.38
N ILE A 434 -32.60 -28.09 -8.67
CA ILE A 434 -33.19 -26.90 -9.25
C ILE A 434 -34.61 -26.90 -8.68
N GLY A 435 -34.77 -26.26 -7.53
CA GLY A 435 -36.08 -26.02 -6.91
C GLY A 435 -36.94 -25.21 -7.88
N VAL A 436 -37.66 -25.91 -8.74
CA VAL A 436 -38.76 -25.37 -9.51
C VAL A 436 -39.85 -24.99 -8.49
N ALA A 437 -40.12 -23.69 -8.45
CA ALA A 437 -41.27 -23.00 -7.90
C ALA A 437 -42.40 -23.85 -7.27
N ASP A 438 -42.50 -23.83 -5.94
CA ASP A 438 -43.74 -24.20 -5.20
C ASP A 438 -44.14 -23.15 -4.13
N GLY A 439 -43.64 -21.92 -4.26
CA GLY A 439 -43.73 -20.92 -3.18
C GLY A 439 -44.76 -19.80 -3.32
N LEU A 440 -45.47 -19.67 -4.46
CA LEU A 440 -46.29 -18.47 -4.73
C LEU A 440 -47.80 -18.67 -4.55
N GLU A 441 -48.31 -19.91 -4.51
CA GLU A 441 -49.74 -20.16 -4.33
C GLU A 441 -50.19 -20.19 -2.86
N ALA A 442 -49.27 -20.39 -1.91
CA ALA A 442 -49.63 -20.50 -0.49
C ALA A 442 -49.91 -19.16 0.23
N ARG A 443 -49.88 -18.02 -0.47
CA ARG A 443 -50.03 -16.67 0.15
C ARG A 443 -51.30 -15.91 -0.23
N LEU A 444 -52.23 -16.47 -1.01
CA LEU A 444 -53.39 -15.72 -1.51
C LEU A 444 -54.78 -16.24 -1.07
N ALA A 445 -54.89 -17.09 -0.06
CA ALA A 445 -56.20 -17.49 0.46
C ALA A 445 -56.28 -17.38 1.99
N SER A 446 -56.80 -16.25 2.49
CA SER A 446 -57.77 -16.22 3.60
C SER A 446 -58.34 -14.81 3.79
N PRO A 447 -59.57 -14.54 3.34
CA PRO A 447 -60.39 -13.45 3.85
C PRO A 447 -61.39 -13.96 4.91
N ALA A 448 -61.68 -13.09 5.87
CA ALA A 448 -62.80 -13.11 6.81
C ALA A 448 -62.66 -14.00 8.07
N ARG A 449 -62.48 -13.33 9.21
CA ARG A 449 -63.44 -13.32 10.34
C ARG A 449 -62.88 -12.41 11.44
N LEU A 450 -63.64 -11.37 11.79
CA LEU A 450 -63.82 -10.89 13.16
C LEU A 450 -65.03 -9.94 13.15
N ALA A 451 -66.16 -10.51 13.58
CA ALA A 451 -67.19 -9.82 14.34
C ALA A 451 -66.86 -10.01 15.83
#